data_AF-A0A943E6V9-F1
#
_entry.id   AF-A0A943E6V9-F1
#
_cell.length_a   1.000
_cell.length_b   1.000
_cell.length_c   1.000
_cell.angle_alpha   90.00
_cell.angle_beta   90.00
_cell.angle_gamma   90.00
#
_symmetry.space_group_name_H-M   'P 1'
#
loop_
_entity.id
_entity.type
_entity.pdbx_description
1 polymer ?
#
loop_
_entity_poly.entity_id
_entity_poly.type
_entity_poly.pdbx_seq_one_letter_code
_entity_poly.pdbx_strand_id
1 'polypeptide(L)' 'MAGMRVHELAKEFDMTSKQLLARLADMKIPAKSHASILHDAYVEKIRKNL' A
#
# COMPACT_ATOMS: atom_id res chain seq x y z
N MET A 1 -11.92 12.08 -2.12
CA MET A 1 -11.46 11.62 -0.80
C MET A 1 -11.58 10.09 -0.74
N ALA A 2 -10.82 9.37 -1.56
CA ALA A 2 -10.94 7.93 -1.66
C ALA A 2 -9.56 7.31 -1.45
N GLY A 3 -9.23 7.03 -0.19
CA GLY A 3 -8.04 6.25 0.08
C GLY A 3 -8.18 4.84 -0.50
N MET A 4 -7.07 4.24 -0.94
CA MET A 4 -7.04 2.90 -1.53
C MET A 4 -6.64 1.86 -0.48
N ARG A 5 -7.26 0.67 -0.49
CA ARG A 5 -6.87 -0.38 0.45
C ARG A 5 -5.58 -1.06 0.02
N VAL A 6 -4.76 -1.47 0.99
CA VAL A 6 -3.49 -2.17 0.75
C VAL A 6 -3.67 -3.38 -0.17
N HIS A 7 -4.70 -4.21 0.01
CA HIS A 7 -4.91 -5.39 -0.85
C HIS A 7 -5.26 -5.04 -2.31
N GLU A 8 -5.94 -3.93 -2.56
CA GLU A 8 -6.28 -3.50 -3.92
C GLU A 8 -5.02 -3.00 -4.63
N LEU A 9 -4.22 -2.18 -3.94
CA LEU A 9 -2.92 -1.74 -4.44
C LEU A 9 -1.99 -2.94 -4.69
N ALA A 10 -1.99 -3.94 -3.80
CA ALA A 10 -1.18 -5.14 -3.97
C ALA A 10 -1.55 -5.90 -5.26
N LYS A 11 -2.84 -6.00 -5.58
CA LYS A 11 -3.31 -6.62 -6.83
C LYS A 11 -2.86 -5.83 -8.07
N GLU A 12 -2.84 -4.50 -8.01
CA GLU A 12 -2.35 -3.68 -9.15
C GLU A 12 -0.90 -4.00 -9.51
N PHE A 13 -0.08 -4.36 -8.52
CA PHE A 13 1.33 -4.70 -8.70
C PHE A 13 1.59 -6.21 -8.88
N ASP A 14 0.54 -7.03 -9.02
CA ASP A 14 0.64 -8.50 -9.01
C ASP A 14 1.41 -9.04 -7.78
N MET A 15 1.29 -8.33 -6.66
CA MET A 15 1.98 -8.62 -5.40
C MET A 15 1.03 -9.20 -4.37
N THR A 16 1.59 -10.04 -3.49
CA THR A 16 0.84 -10.48 -2.31
C THR A 16 0.71 -9.33 -1.30
N SER A 17 -0.39 -9.30 -0.56
CA SER A 17 -0.57 -8.29 0.50
C SER A 17 0.54 -8.30 1.54
N LYS A 18 1.17 -9.45 1.81
CA LYS A 18 2.33 -9.56 2.71
C LYS A 18 3.56 -8.82 2.16
N GLN A 19 3.85 -8.99 0.87
CA GLN A 19 4.96 -8.28 0.23
C GLN A 19 4.73 -6.76 0.23
N LEU A 20 3.51 -6.32 -0.10
CA LEU A 20 3.20 -4.89 -0.05
C LEU A 20 3.27 -4.35 1.38
N LEU A 21 2.75 -5.06 2.38
CA LEU A 21 2.87 -4.66 3.79
C LEU A 21 4.33 -4.51 4.24
N ALA A 22 5.23 -5.39 3.80
CA ALA A 22 6.66 -5.25 4.08
C ALA A 22 7.26 -3.99 3.44
N ARG A 23 6.88 -3.67 2.19
CA ARG A 23 7.28 -2.42 1.52
C ARG A 23 6.73 -1.17 2.21
N LEU A 24 5.48 -1.23 2.66
CA LEU A 24 4.86 -0.15 3.43
C LEU A 24 5.62 0.11 4.74
N ALA A 25 6.01 -0.95 5.44
CA ALA A 25 6.81 -0.86 6.66
C ALA A 25 8.19 -0.21 6.40
N ASP A 26 8.87 -0.61 5.33
CA ASP A 26 10.16 -0.03 4.91
C ASP A 26 10.04 1.47 4.59
N MET A 27 8.95 1.87 3.92
CA MET A 27 8.65 3.28 3.61
C MET A 27 8.14 4.09 4.81
N LYS A 28 8.08 3.49 6.01
CA LYS A 28 7.50 4.06 7.24
C LYS A 28 6.02 4.45 7.09
N ILE A 29 5.28 3.73 6.25
CA ILE A 29 3.84 3.94 6.03
C ILE A 29 3.06 3.02 6.99
N PRO A 30 2.22 3.57 7.88
CA PRO A 30 1.50 2.77 8.87
C PRO A 30 0.35 2.00 8.21
N ALA A 31 0.55 0.69 8.00
CA ALA A 31 -0.48 -0.23 7.55
C ALA A 31 -0.65 -1.38 8.54
N LYS A 32 -1.83 -1.48 9.16
CA LYS A 32 -2.13 -2.53 10.15
C LYS A 32 -2.48 -3.86 9.50
N SER A 33 -3.08 -3.84 8.32
CA SER A 33 -3.54 -5.04 7.61
C SER A 33 -3.77 -4.75 6.12
N HIS A 34 -4.03 -5.79 5.34
CA HIS A 34 -4.46 -5.73 3.94
C HIS A 34 -5.71 -4.85 3.73
N ALA A 35 -6.55 -4.70 4.76
CA ALA A 35 -7.74 -3.84 4.71
C ALA A 35 -7.46 -2.37 5.08
N SER A 36 -6.25 -2.03 5.53
CA SER A 36 -5.89 -0.65 5.85
C SER A 36 -6.04 0.25 4.63
N ILE A 37 -6.61 1.43 4.85
CA ILE A 37 -6.78 2.46 3.82
C ILE A 37 -5.51 3.29 3.78
N LEU A 38 -4.90 3.36 2.60
CA LEU A 38 -3.79 4.23 2.27
C LEU A 38 -4.36 5.54 1.73
N HIS A 39 -3.93 6.67 2.32
CA HIS A 39 -4.23 7.97 1.75
C HIS A 39 -3.56 8.14 0.38
N ASP A 40 -4.17 8.94 -0.49
CA ASP A 40 -3.69 9.21 -1.85
C ASP A 40 -2.19 9.58 -1.88
N ALA A 41 -1.74 10.44 -0.96
CA ALA A 41 -0.33 10.82 -0.85
C ALA A 41 0.62 9.63 -0.62
N TYR A 42 0.18 8.62 0.15
CA TYR A 42 0.95 7.39 0.34
C TYR A 42 0.88 6.50 -0.89
N VAL A 43 -0.30 6.36 -1.52
CA VAL A 43 -0.49 5.57 -2.74
C VAL A 43 0.41 6.09 -3.86
N GLU A 44 0.44 7.40 -4.09
CA GLU A 44 1.31 8.02 -5.09
C GLU A 44 2.79 7.79 -4.78
N LYS A 45 3.18 7.88 -3.51
CA LYS A 45 4.56 7.60 -3.08
C LYS A 45 4.95 6.14 -3.34
N ILE A 46 4.04 5.20 -3.09
CA ILE A 46 4.26 3.76 -3.32
C ILE A 46 4.37 3.49 -4.82
N ARG A 47 3.46 4.03 -5.63
CA ARG A 47 3.49 3.90 -7.10
C ARG A 47 4.73 4.50 -7.76
N LYS A 48 5.40 5.44 -7.10
CA LYS A 48 6.69 5.98 -7.58
C LYS A 48 7.90 5.15 -7.16
N ASN A 49 7.76 4.30 -6.13
CA ASN A 49 8.86 3.50 -5.57
C ASN A 49 8.76 2.00 -5.91
N LEU A 50 7.65 1.55 -6.51
CA LEU A 50 7.39 0.19 -7.00
C LEU A 50 7.11 0.25 -8.50
#